data_AF-A0A849Z3S0-F1
#
_entry.id   AF-A0A849Z3S0-F1
#
_cell.length_a   1.000
_cell.length_b   1.000
_cell.length_c   1.000
_cell.angle_alpha   90.00
_cell.angle_beta   90.00
_cell.angle_gamma   90.00
#
_symmetry.space_group_name_H-M   'P 1'
#
loop_
_entity.id
_entity.type
_entity.pdbx_description
1 polymer ?
#
loop_
_entity_poly.entity_id
_entity_poly.type
_entity_poly.pdbx_seq_one_letter_code
_entity_poly.pdbx_strand_id
1 'polypeptide(L)'
;MSSASLHALFVLPILLAAIPGCVPVRGSMPAQTWRPGENEHECRGGAADDATSSAWRERDRLALRAKLERGEAAVVSALGCRVEVLQQCHAGAPVERAELDGVSHFAVEASGVLAQDLDGACTGATHVVESAAFSQKGRLMTVALAPLSLDGFDVSGTWTGVFRQPGGPYETYELELELVQHGDRVTGSSRVATIDGEYWGNLAFEGRLEGNTLYFADAELVDDNLGIFLDWCMKGGYTVVDPRKGSMGGAWRAFACAPGTLELEQVGAAAKAAPVVKKPVAQVAQ
;
A
#
# COMPACT_ATOMS: atom_id res chain seq x y z
N MET A 1 28.72 -19.00 -78.48
CA MET A 1 27.72 -19.82 -77.76
C MET A 1 28.33 -20.24 -76.44
N SER A 2 28.02 -19.55 -75.35
CA SER A 2 28.41 -19.95 -73.99
C SER A 2 27.39 -19.34 -73.03
N SER A 3 26.46 -20.17 -72.57
CA SER A 3 25.52 -19.85 -71.51
C SER A 3 26.24 -19.94 -70.17
N ALA A 4 26.27 -18.82 -69.44
CA ALA A 4 26.67 -18.81 -68.04
C ALA A 4 25.41 -18.94 -67.17
N SER A 5 25.28 -20.05 -66.44
CA SER A 5 24.18 -20.31 -65.51
C SER A 5 24.46 -19.62 -64.16
N LEU A 6 23.71 -18.56 -63.86
CA LEU A 6 23.63 -17.96 -62.52
C LEU A 6 22.94 -18.94 -61.56
N HIS A 7 23.66 -19.37 -60.52
CA HIS A 7 23.07 -20.08 -59.38
C HIS A 7 22.63 -19.04 -58.34
N ALA A 8 21.32 -18.88 -58.17
CA ALA A 8 20.74 -18.07 -57.11
C ALA A 8 20.73 -18.87 -55.80
N LEU A 9 21.58 -18.48 -54.85
CA LEU A 9 21.53 -18.95 -53.47
C LEU A 9 20.29 -18.36 -52.78
N PHE A 10 19.26 -19.19 -52.60
CA PHE A 10 18.12 -18.90 -51.75
C PHE A 10 18.55 -18.98 -50.28
N VAL A 11 18.78 -17.84 -49.66
CA VAL A 11 18.90 -17.72 -48.20
C VAL A 11 17.49 -17.77 -47.63
N LEU A 12 17.10 -18.89 -47.04
CA LEU A 12 15.86 -18.99 -46.27
C LEU A 12 15.97 -18.08 -45.03
N PRO A 13 15.03 -17.15 -44.79
CA PRO A 13 14.94 -16.48 -43.51
C PRO A 13 14.48 -17.51 -42.47
N ILE A 14 15.38 -17.86 -41.55
CA ILE A 14 15.01 -18.57 -40.33
C ILE A 14 14.13 -17.60 -39.51
N LEU A 15 12.82 -17.74 -39.65
CA LEU A 15 11.86 -17.20 -38.70
C LEU A 15 12.13 -17.88 -37.36
N LEU A 16 12.91 -17.20 -36.51
CA LEU A 16 12.94 -17.43 -35.08
C LEU A 16 11.51 -17.19 -34.58
N ALA A 17 10.70 -18.25 -34.55
CA ALA A 17 9.51 -18.28 -33.74
C ALA A 17 9.96 -17.99 -32.32
N ALA A 18 9.60 -16.82 -31.81
CA ALA A 18 9.67 -16.54 -30.39
C ALA A 18 8.88 -17.64 -29.70
N ILE A 19 9.60 -18.64 -29.17
CA ILE A 19 9.04 -19.57 -28.20
C ILE A 19 8.46 -18.66 -27.13
N PRO A 20 7.17 -18.77 -26.78
CA PRO A 20 6.64 -18.10 -25.61
C PRO A 20 7.43 -18.64 -24.42
N GLY A 21 8.55 -18.00 -24.13
CA GLY A 21 9.32 -18.21 -22.93
C GLY A 21 8.33 -18.02 -21.80
N CYS A 22 8.31 -19.00 -20.90
CA CYS A 22 7.60 -18.89 -19.63
C CYS A 22 7.83 -17.49 -19.11
N VAL A 23 6.81 -16.63 -19.25
CA VAL A 23 6.84 -15.31 -18.63
C VAL A 23 6.99 -15.66 -17.15
N PRO A 24 8.12 -15.31 -16.49
CA PRO A 24 8.25 -15.54 -15.06
C PRO A 24 6.97 -15.00 -14.45
N VAL A 25 6.31 -15.78 -13.60
CA VAL A 25 4.94 -15.51 -13.13
C VAL A 25 4.91 -14.11 -12.52
N ARG A 26 4.65 -13.12 -13.39
CA ARG A 26 4.56 -11.71 -13.09
C ARG A 26 3.27 -11.58 -12.30
N GLY A 27 3.39 -11.38 -10.99
CA GLY A 27 2.23 -11.12 -10.15
C GLY A 27 2.21 -11.81 -8.80
N SER A 28 3.36 -11.95 -8.11
CA SER A 28 3.34 -12.14 -6.65
C SER A 28 2.90 -10.86 -5.93
N MET A 29 3.03 -9.69 -6.58
CA MET A 29 2.51 -8.44 -6.04
C MET A 29 0.98 -8.48 -6.01
N PRO A 30 0.37 -8.30 -4.83
CA PRO A 30 -1.07 -8.40 -4.69
C PRO A 30 -1.76 -7.20 -5.35
N ALA A 31 -2.91 -7.45 -5.99
CA ALA A 31 -3.73 -6.40 -6.57
C ALA A 31 -4.59 -5.63 -5.54
N GLN A 32 -4.68 -6.14 -4.31
CA GLN A 32 -5.50 -5.58 -3.23
C GLN A 32 -4.88 -5.90 -1.87
N THR A 33 -5.27 -5.13 -0.85
CA THR A 33 -4.88 -5.39 0.54
C THR A 33 -5.74 -6.50 1.17
N TRP A 34 -5.30 -7.05 2.30
CA TRP A 34 -6.04 -8.03 3.13
C TRP A 34 -5.63 -7.86 4.59
N ARG A 35 -6.49 -8.23 5.54
CA ARG A 35 -6.05 -8.31 6.94
C ARG A 35 -5.63 -9.74 7.28
N PRO A 36 -4.70 -9.93 8.24
CA PRO A 36 -4.40 -11.26 8.76
C PRO A 36 -5.68 -11.98 9.21
N GLY A 37 -5.91 -13.18 8.67
CA GLY A 37 -7.09 -14.00 8.95
C GLY A 37 -8.33 -13.72 8.09
N GLU A 38 -8.28 -12.75 7.16
CA GLU A 38 -9.36 -12.58 6.17
C GLU A 38 -9.23 -13.59 5.03
N ASN A 39 -10.38 -14.07 4.55
CA ASN A 39 -10.44 -14.88 3.35
C ASN A 39 -10.51 -13.96 2.13
N GLU A 40 -9.54 -14.06 1.22
CA GLU A 40 -9.47 -13.23 0.01
C GLU A 40 -10.75 -13.31 -0.84
N HIS A 41 -11.43 -14.46 -0.85
CA HIS A 41 -12.70 -14.63 -1.58
C HIS A 41 -13.86 -13.83 -0.99
N GLU A 42 -13.76 -13.38 0.27
CA GLU A 42 -14.75 -12.51 0.91
C GLU A 42 -14.55 -11.03 0.52
N CYS A 43 -13.35 -10.66 0.07
CA CYS A 43 -13.05 -9.31 -0.38
C CYS A 43 -13.54 -9.12 -1.82
N ARG A 44 -14.65 -8.42 -1.98
CA ARG A 44 -15.08 -7.93 -3.30
C ARG A 44 -14.38 -6.61 -3.59
N GLY A 45 -13.76 -6.49 -4.76
CA GLY A 45 -13.25 -5.21 -5.25
C GLY A 45 -14.35 -4.14 -5.21
N GLY A 46 -14.01 -2.94 -4.72
CA GLY A 46 -14.96 -1.84 -4.55
C GLY A 46 -15.90 -1.96 -3.34
N ALA A 47 -15.75 -2.98 -2.47
CA ALA A 47 -16.59 -3.10 -1.28
C ALA A 47 -16.47 -1.90 -0.31
N ALA A 48 -15.33 -1.22 -0.30
CA ALA A 48 -15.12 -0.01 0.49
C ALA A 48 -15.95 1.18 0.00
N ASP A 49 -16.26 1.25 -1.29
CA ASP A 49 -17.07 2.31 -1.91
C ASP A 49 -18.58 2.01 -1.84
N ASP A 50 -18.94 0.75 -1.55
CA ASP A 50 -20.31 0.36 -1.29
C ASP A 50 -20.66 0.56 0.20
N ALA A 51 -21.29 1.70 0.50
CA ALA A 51 -21.83 2.06 1.81
C ALA A 51 -22.76 1.00 2.44
N THR A 52 -23.37 0.14 1.62
CA THR A 52 -24.28 -0.91 2.08
C THR A 52 -23.57 -2.22 2.35
N SER A 53 -22.35 -2.38 1.88
CA SER A 53 -21.57 -3.61 1.99
C SER A 53 -21.24 -3.98 3.44
N SER A 54 -20.84 -5.23 3.63
CA SER A 54 -20.32 -5.73 4.91
C SER A 54 -18.97 -5.12 5.30
N ALA A 55 -18.30 -4.37 4.40
CA ALA A 55 -17.05 -3.70 4.73
C ALA A 55 -17.25 -2.60 5.77
N TRP A 56 -18.42 -1.94 5.76
CA TRP A 56 -18.80 -0.92 6.71
C TRP A 56 -19.62 -1.52 7.86
N ARG A 57 -18.99 -1.74 9.01
CA ARG A 57 -19.70 -2.18 10.23
C ARG A 57 -20.58 -1.07 10.77
N GLU A 58 -21.64 -1.44 11.51
CA GLU A 58 -22.55 -0.46 12.11
C GLU A 58 -21.83 0.56 12.99
N ARG A 59 -20.89 0.11 13.83
CA ARG A 59 -20.03 0.98 14.66
C ARG A 59 -19.29 2.02 13.81
N ASP A 60 -18.71 1.61 12.68
CA ASP A 60 -17.93 2.47 11.81
C ASP A 60 -18.83 3.44 11.03
N ARG A 61 -20.03 3.02 10.62
CA ARG A 61 -21.05 3.93 10.02
C ARG A 61 -21.50 5.01 11.00
N LEU A 62 -21.73 4.64 12.27
CA LEU A 62 -22.10 5.59 13.33
C LEU A 62 -20.95 6.55 13.64
N ALA A 63 -19.71 6.05 13.71
CA ALA A 63 -18.53 6.88 13.95
C ALA A 63 -18.28 7.86 12.79
N LEU A 64 -18.44 7.41 11.54
CA LEU A 64 -18.35 8.25 10.35
C LEU A 64 -19.35 9.40 10.44
N ARG A 65 -20.63 9.08 10.66
CA ARG A 65 -21.70 10.08 10.78
C ARG A 65 -21.39 11.09 11.87
N ALA A 66 -20.99 10.63 13.05
CA ALA A 66 -20.71 11.50 14.18
C ALA A 66 -19.56 12.47 13.90
N LYS A 67 -18.50 12.05 13.19
CA LYS A 67 -17.42 12.94 12.77
C LYS A 67 -17.90 14.01 11.80
N LEU A 68 -18.60 13.60 10.73
CA LEU A 68 -19.09 14.51 9.71
C LEU A 68 -20.12 15.52 10.27
N GLU A 69 -20.98 15.10 11.20
CA GLU A 69 -21.93 16.00 11.88
C GLU A 69 -21.25 17.04 12.79
N ARG A 70 -20.01 16.77 13.25
CA ARG A 70 -19.18 17.76 13.96
C ARG A 70 -18.36 18.64 13.03
N GLY A 71 -18.47 18.46 11.72
CA GLY A 71 -17.64 19.15 10.73
C GLY A 71 -16.19 18.65 10.68
N GLU A 72 -15.94 17.42 11.16
CA GLU A 72 -14.62 16.79 11.15
C GLU A 72 -14.48 15.83 9.97
N ALA A 73 -13.41 15.95 9.19
CA ALA A 73 -13.08 14.98 8.16
C ALA A 73 -12.83 13.60 8.79
N ALA A 74 -13.42 12.56 8.19
CA ALA A 74 -13.27 11.20 8.68
C ALA A 74 -12.08 10.51 7.99
N VAL A 75 -11.07 10.15 8.77
CA VAL A 75 -9.94 9.31 8.32
C VAL A 75 -10.27 7.85 8.59
N VAL A 76 -9.98 6.99 7.61
CA VAL A 76 -10.30 5.57 7.66
C VAL A 76 -9.09 4.68 7.33
N SER A 77 -9.13 3.47 7.88
CA SER A 77 -8.32 2.35 7.40
C SER A 77 -9.19 1.48 6.50
N ALA A 78 -9.02 1.64 5.18
CA ALA A 78 -9.63 0.77 4.18
C ALA A 78 -8.59 -0.30 3.75
N LEU A 79 -8.51 -1.36 4.55
CA LEU A 79 -7.57 -2.48 4.37
C LEU A 79 -8.34 -3.79 4.36
N GLY A 80 -8.08 -4.61 3.35
CA GLY A 80 -8.79 -5.88 3.15
C GLY A 80 -10.28 -5.68 2.93
N CYS A 81 -11.09 -6.52 3.56
CA CYS A 81 -12.53 -6.51 3.33
C CYS A 81 -13.28 -5.54 4.25
N ARG A 82 -12.57 -4.63 4.95
CA ARG A 82 -13.13 -3.81 6.03
C ARG A 82 -12.68 -2.36 5.94
N VAL A 83 -13.62 -1.48 6.28
CA VAL A 83 -13.35 -0.07 6.52
C VAL A 83 -13.54 0.23 8.00
N GLU A 84 -12.51 0.79 8.62
CA GLU A 84 -12.55 1.21 10.02
C GLU A 84 -12.37 2.72 10.13
N VAL A 85 -13.28 3.38 10.84
CA VAL A 85 -13.16 4.81 11.10
C VAL A 85 -12.20 5.02 12.27
N LEU A 86 -11.09 5.70 12.01
CA LEU A 86 -10.07 5.98 13.01
C LEU A 86 -10.53 7.15 13.87
N GLN A 87 -11.20 6.85 14.99
CA GLN A 87 -11.90 7.86 15.80
C GLN A 87 -10.99 8.96 16.33
N GLN A 88 -9.75 8.61 16.70
CA GLN A 88 -8.74 9.49 17.28
C GLN A 88 -7.73 10.02 16.24
N CYS A 89 -8.00 9.83 14.95
CA CYS A 89 -7.20 10.39 13.86
C CYS A 89 -7.93 11.58 13.24
N HIS A 90 -7.23 12.69 13.06
CA HIS A 90 -7.80 13.94 12.57
C HIS A 90 -7.09 14.38 11.29
N ALA A 91 -7.87 14.92 10.36
CA ALA A 91 -7.39 15.63 9.18
C ALA A 91 -7.97 17.05 9.22
N GLY A 92 -7.13 18.06 8.98
CA GLY A 92 -7.53 19.48 9.00
C GLY A 92 -8.39 19.92 7.82
N ALA A 93 -8.98 19.00 7.06
CA ALA A 93 -9.78 19.30 5.88
C ALA A 93 -11.19 19.77 6.27
N PRO A 94 -11.70 20.87 5.68
CA PRO A 94 -13.04 21.35 5.95
C PRO A 94 -14.09 20.37 5.43
N VAL A 95 -15.22 20.29 6.14
CA VAL A 95 -16.38 19.47 5.75
C VAL A 95 -17.55 20.38 5.42
N GLU A 96 -18.04 20.29 4.21
CA GLU A 96 -19.26 20.95 3.77
C GLU A 96 -20.47 20.02 3.96
N ARG A 97 -21.58 20.60 4.43
CA ARG A 97 -22.84 19.88 4.60
C ARG A 97 -23.92 20.53 3.74
N ALA A 98 -24.65 19.69 3.01
CA ALA A 98 -25.86 20.06 2.29
C ALA A 98 -27.02 19.11 2.68
N GLU A 99 -28.26 19.60 2.58
CA GLU A 99 -29.46 18.79 2.75
C GLU A 99 -30.33 18.88 1.50
N LEU A 100 -30.64 17.74 0.90
CA LEU A 100 -31.45 17.64 -0.31
C LEU A 100 -32.47 16.53 -0.15
N ASP A 101 -33.76 16.86 -0.25
CA ASP A 101 -34.87 15.90 -0.10
C ASP A 101 -34.80 15.05 1.18
N GLY A 102 -34.29 15.65 2.27
CA GLY A 102 -34.07 14.99 3.56
C GLY A 102 -32.90 14.00 3.59
N VAL A 103 -32.04 13.99 2.58
CA VAL A 103 -30.75 13.32 2.60
C VAL A 103 -29.69 14.34 3.01
N SER A 104 -28.92 14.01 4.06
CA SER A 104 -27.75 14.80 4.43
C SER A 104 -26.56 14.36 3.60
N HIS A 105 -26.03 15.27 2.80
CA HIS A 105 -24.82 15.11 2.01
C HIS A 105 -23.65 15.82 2.70
N PHE A 106 -22.51 15.13 2.75
CA PHE A 106 -21.26 15.65 3.27
C PHE A 106 -20.20 15.54 2.18
N ALA A 107 -19.42 16.60 2.01
CA ALA A 107 -18.28 16.64 1.12
C ALA A 107 -17.06 17.18 1.88
N VAL A 108 -15.91 16.58 1.62
CA VAL A 108 -14.61 16.99 2.16
C VAL A 108 -13.75 17.36 0.97
N GLU A 109 -13.02 18.47 1.06
CA GLU A 109 -11.97 18.78 0.10
C GLU A 109 -10.80 17.81 0.30
N ALA A 110 -10.99 16.59 -0.19
CA ALA A 110 -10.14 15.44 0.11
C ALA A 110 -8.94 15.32 -0.83
N SER A 111 -9.02 15.96 -2.01
CA SER A 111 -7.89 16.03 -2.92
C SER A 111 -6.74 16.79 -2.27
N GLY A 112 -5.73 16.05 -1.81
CA GLY A 112 -4.57 16.62 -1.14
C GLY A 112 -4.55 16.53 0.39
N VAL A 113 -5.38 15.69 1.03
CA VAL A 113 -5.12 15.35 2.44
C VAL A 113 -3.84 14.52 2.51
N LEU A 114 -2.80 15.13 3.08
CA LEU A 114 -1.49 14.52 3.18
C LEU A 114 -1.41 13.62 4.41
N ALA A 115 -0.81 12.43 4.26
CA ALA A 115 -0.57 11.53 5.38
C ALA A 115 0.30 12.19 6.47
N GLN A 116 1.17 13.14 6.09
CA GLN A 116 2.02 13.90 7.01
C GLN A 116 1.24 14.93 7.85
N ASP A 117 0.08 15.39 7.38
CA ASP A 117 -0.74 16.43 8.04
C ASP A 117 -1.76 15.84 9.02
N LEU A 118 -1.79 14.51 9.15
CA LEU A 118 -2.68 13.84 10.07
C LEU A 118 -2.23 14.01 11.53
N ASP A 119 -3.18 14.23 12.43
CA ASP A 119 -2.94 14.37 13.86
C ASP A 119 -3.63 13.27 14.68
N GLY A 120 -3.05 12.93 15.83
CA GLY A 120 -3.54 11.89 16.74
C GLY A 120 -3.16 10.45 16.34
N ALA A 121 -4.01 9.50 16.73
CA ALA A 121 -3.75 8.06 16.57
C ALA A 121 -4.16 7.56 15.17
N CYS A 122 -3.28 7.79 14.19
CA CYS A 122 -3.52 7.49 12.76
C CYS A 122 -2.80 6.24 12.23
N THR A 123 -2.37 5.32 13.09
CA THR A 123 -1.75 4.06 12.63
C THR A 123 -2.71 3.31 11.71
N GLY A 124 -2.25 2.94 10.50
CA GLY A 124 -3.04 2.22 9.51
C GLY A 124 -4.04 3.09 8.73
N ALA A 125 -3.97 4.42 8.85
CA ALA A 125 -4.75 5.35 8.03
C ALA A 125 -4.34 5.21 6.55
N THR A 126 -5.32 5.01 5.67
CA THR A 126 -5.07 4.87 4.23
C THR A 126 -5.88 5.84 3.38
N HIS A 127 -7.06 6.25 3.87
CA HIS A 127 -7.98 7.11 3.12
C HIS A 127 -8.62 8.18 4.03
N VAL A 128 -9.11 9.23 3.39
CA VAL A 128 -10.10 10.15 3.95
C VAL A 128 -11.44 9.92 3.24
N VAL A 129 -12.55 10.10 3.95
CA VAL A 129 -13.88 10.11 3.33
C VAL A 129 -14.06 11.41 2.56
N GLU A 130 -14.06 11.32 1.23
CA GLU A 130 -14.26 12.46 0.32
C GLU A 130 -15.71 12.91 0.30
N SER A 131 -16.64 11.97 0.25
CA SER A 131 -18.07 12.30 0.34
C SER A 131 -18.86 11.18 1.01
N ALA A 132 -19.98 11.56 1.62
CA ALA A 132 -20.92 10.60 2.21
C ALA A 132 -22.35 11.15 2.16
N ALA A 133 -23.33 10.28 1.97
CA ALA A 133 -24.74 10.63 2.06
C ALA A 133 -25.46 9.76 3.10
N PHE A 134 -26.32 10.39 3.90
CA PHE A 134 -27.14 9.72 4.91
C PHE A 134 -28.61 10.02 4.68
N SER A 135 -29.43 8.97 4.67
CA SER A 135 -30.90 9.09 4.69
C SER A 135 -31.40 9.80 5.95
N GLN A 136 -32.67 10.23 5.95
CA GLN A 136 -33.36 10.81 7.13
C GLN A 136 -33.23 9.94 8.40
N LYS A 137 -33.21 8.61 8.24
CA LYS A 137 -33.08 7.65 9.37
C LYS A 137 -31.63 7.45 9.81
N GLY A 138 -30.67 8.18 9.24
CA GLY A 138 -29.26 8.06 9.57
C GLY A 138 -28.52 6.91 8.90
N ARG A 139 -29.16 6.16 7.99
CA ARG A 139 -28.49 5.09 7.24
C ARG A 139 -27.56 5.70 6.20
N LEU A 140 -26.29 5.28 6.18
CA LEU A 140 -25.32 5.57 5.13
C LEU A 140 -25.82 5.01 3.79
N MET A 141 -25.90 5.87 2.79
CA MET A 141 -26.45 5.58 1.46
C MET A 141 -25.34 5.46 0.41
N THR A 142 -24.41 6.42 0.42
CA THR A 142 -23.24 6.45 -0.47
C THR A 142 -22.03 6.90 0.32
N VAL A 143 -20.84 6.47 -0.13
CA VAL A 143 -19.56 6.91 0.40
C VAL A 143 -18.53 6.90 -0.75
N ALA A 144 -17.65 7.89 -0.77
CA ALA A 144 -16.48 7.90 -1.64
C ALA A 144 -15.23 8.10 -0.76
N LEU A 145 -14.19 7.32 -1.04
CA LEU A 145 -12.92 7.38 -0.34
C LEU A 145 -11.86 7.98 -1.27
N ALA A 146 -11.05 8.89 -0.74
CA ALA A 146 -9.84 9.37 -1.41
C ALA A 146 -8.61 8.83 -0.67
N PRO A 147 -7.62 8.24 -1.38
CA PRO A 147 -6.39 7.77 -0.74
C PRO A 147 -5.60 8.94 -0.17
N LEU A 148 -4.93 8.72 0.96
CA LEU A 148 -4.04 9.72 1.54
C LEU A 148 -2.83 9.92 0.64
N SER A 149 -2.45 11.17 0.41
CA SER A 149 -1.29 11.50 -0.41
C SER A 149 0.00 11.47 0.42
N LEU A 150 1.09 11.05 -0.21
CA LEU A 150 2.44 11.16 0.33
C LEU A 150 3.14 12.49 -0.02
N ASP A 151 2.56 13.33 -0.89
CA ASP A 151 3.10 14.64 -1.32
C ASP A 151 4.59 14.66 -1.67
N GLY A 152 5.06 13.63 -2.39
CA GLY A 152 6.47 13.51 -2.75
C GLY A 152 7.39 13.06 -1.62
N PHE A 153 6.85 12.55 -0.50
CA PHE A 153 7.62 11.74 0.44
C PHE A 153 8.24 10.56 -0.33
N ASP A 154 9.57 10.54 -0.38
CA ASP A 154 10.36 9.54 -1.09
C ASP A 154 10.62 8.35 -0.15
N VAL A 155 10.11 7.17 -0.53
CA VAL A 155 10.30 5.93 0.23
C VAL A 155 11.68 5.29 -0.01
N SER A 156 12.52 5.91 -0.84
CA SER A 156 13.89 5.44 -1.08
C SER A 156 14.74 5.44 0.20
N GLY A 157 15.75 4.57 0.23
CA GLY A 157 16.70 4.43 1.32
C GLY A 157 16.57 3.09 2.05
N THR A 158 17.28 2.98 3.16
CA THR A 158 17.32 1.77 3.96
C THR A 158 16.22 1.79 5.01
N TRP A 159 15.51 0.68 5.14
CA TRP A 159 14.48 0.45 6.15
C TRP A 159 14.80 -0.82 6.91
N THR A 160 14.75 -0.77 8.23
CA THR A 160 15.05 -1.93 9.08
C THR A 160 13.92 -2.19 10.06
N GLY A 161 13.73 -3.45 10.41
CA GLY A 161 12.79 -3.81 11.45
C GLY A 161 12.59 -5.31 11.50
N VAL A 162 11.35 -5.70 11.74
CA VAL A 162 11.02 -7.10 12.01
C VAL A 162 9.92 -7.60 11.11
N PHE A 163 10.04 -8.87 10.80
CA PHE A 163 9.08 -9.64 10.05
C PHE A 163 8.59 -10.79 10.94
N ARG A 164 7.27 -10.94 11.09
CA ARG A 164 6.66 -11.93 11.98
C ARG A 164 5.87 -12.97 11.19
N GLN A 165 6.12 -14.24 11.48
CA GLN A 165 5.46 -15.39 10.85
C GLN A 165 4.91 -16.35 11.92
N PRO A 166 3.67 -16.13 12.40
CA PRO A 166 3.06 -17.03 13.37
C PRO A 166 3.01 -18.47 12.85
N GLY A 167 3.49 -19.43 13.65
CA GLY A 167 3.53 -20.85 13.28
C GLY A 167 4.60 -21.23 12.24
N GLY A 168 5.52 -20.31 11.91
CA GLY A 168 6.73 -20.63 11.14
C GLY A 168 7.80 -21.35 11.98
N PRO A 169 8.88 -21.85 11.34
CA PRO A 169 10.02 -22.44 12.06
C PRO A 169 10.70 -21.42 12.98
N TYR A 170 10.72 -20.16 12.56
CA TYR A 170 10.97 -18.99 13.40
C TYR A 170 9.77 -18.07 13.32
N GLU A 171 9.36 -17.51 14.45
CA GLU A 171 8.22 -16.59 14.50
C GLU A 171 8.61 -15.14 14.20
N THR A 172 9.89 -14.79 14.37
CA THR A 172 10.41 -13.44 14.14
C THR A 172 11.71 -13.52 13.35
N TYR A 173 11.86 -12.62 12.39
CA TYR A 173 13.04 -12.44 11.54
C TYR A 173 13.42 -10.96 11.54
N GLU A 174 14.71 -10.69 11.44
CA GLU A 174 15.21 -9.35 11.09
C GLU A 174 14.96 -9.11 9.60
N LEU A 175 14.52 -7.90 9.28
CA LEU A 175 14.27 -7.47 7.90
C LEU A 175 14.97 -6.14 7.64
N GLU A 176 15.73 -6.10 6.56
CA GLU A 176 16.30 -4.88 5.99
C GLU A 176 15.82 -4.76 4.54
N LEU A 177 15.34 -3.58 4.16
CA LEU A 177 15.01 -3.22 2.78
C LEU A 177 15.92 -2.08 2.32
N GLU A 178 16.47 -2.20 1.12
CA GLU A 178 17.12 -1.08 0.41
C GLU A 178 16.24 -0.70 -0.78
N LEU A 179 15.53 0.43 -0.67
CA LEU A 179 14.51 0.83 -1.63
C LEU A 179 14.97 1.99 -2.52
N VAL A 180 14.49 1.98 -3.76
CA VAL A 180 14.64 3.05 -4.75
C VAL A 180 13.28 3.30 -5.40
N GLN A 181 12.78 4.54 -5.30
CA GLN A 181 11.51 4.97 -5.86
C GLN A 181 11.69 5.72 -7.18
N HIS A 182 10.86 5.38 -8.16
CA HIS A 182 10.73 6.06 -9.45
C HIS A 182 9.25 6.30 -9.76
N GLY A 183 8.73 7.47 -9.38
CA GLY A 183 7.29 7.75 -9.43
C GLY A 183 6.54 6.80 -8.51
N ASP A 184 5.54 6.09 -9.04
CA ASP A 184 4.77 5.10 -8.27
C ASP A 184 5.45 3.74 -8.20
N ARG A 185 6.54 3.52 -8.94
CA ARG A 185 7.28 2.24 -8.91
C ARG A 185 8.35 2.26 -7.84
N VAL A 186 8.47 1.18 -7.08
CA VAL A 186 9.54 0.96 -6.10
C VAL A 186 10.30 -0.31 -6.48
N THR A 187 11.61 -0.28 -6.39
CA THR A 187 12.49 -1.44 -6.61
C THR A 187 13.56 -1.47 -5.53
N GLY A 188 14.21 -2.61 -5.32
CA GLY A 188 15.24 -2.69 -4.29
C GLY A 188 15.74 -4.10 -4.03
N SER A 189 16.24 -4.29 -2.82
CA SER A 189 16.54 -5.60 -2.24
C SER A 189 15.93 -5.74 -0.86
N SER A 190 15.58 -6.96 -0.48
CA SER A 190 15.21 -7.36 0.87
C SER A 190 16.25 -8.34 1.42
N ARG A 191 16.69 -8.11 2.65
CA ARG A 191 17.51 -9.06 3.41
C ARG A 191 16.70 -9.52 4.61
N VAL A 192 16.46 -10.82 4.68
CA VAL A 192 15.76 -11.47 5.79
C VAL A 192 16.76 -12.33 6.53
N ALA A 193 16.77 -12.26 7.86
CA ALA A 193 17.63 -13.11 8.70
C ALA A 193 16.88 -13.63 9.92
N THR A 194 17.23 -14.82 10.40
CA THR A 194 16.78 -15.29 11.72
C THR A 194 17.37 -14.42 12.82
N ILE A 195 16.70 -14.34 13.98
CA ILE A 195 17.11 -13.46 15.09
C ILE A 195 18.47 -13.84 15.68
N ASP A 196 18.90 -15.09 15.54
CA ASP A 196 20.23 -15.57 15.89
C ASP A 196 21.30 -15.30 14.80
N GLY A 197 20.89 -14.80 13.64
CA GLY A 197 21.74 -14.57 12.48
C GLY A 197 22.26 -15.84 11.80
N GLU A 198 21.79 -17.02 12.21
CA GLU A 198 22.27 -18.30 11.66
C GLU A 198 21.89 -18.45 10.19
N TYR A 199 20.67 -18.03 9.82
CA TYR A 199 20.14 -18.13 8.47
C TYR A 199 19.76 -16.77 7.92
N TRP A 200 20.06 -16.53 6.65
CA TRP A 200 19.69 -15.33 5.93
C TRP A 200 19.43 -15.59 4.45
N GLY A 201 18.68 -14.69 3.83
CA GLY A 201 18.43 -14.65 2.40
C GLY A 201 18.37 -13.20 1.90
N ASN A 202 18.95 -12.95 0.73
CA ASN A 202 18.87 -11.70 0.00
C ASN A 202 17.97 -11.92 -1.23
N LEU A 203 16.94 -11.08 -1.38
CA LEU A 203 15.97 -11.18 -2.45
C LEU A 203 15.88 -9.86 -3.20
N ALA A 204 15.59 -9.92 -4.50
CA ALA A 204 15.23 -8.75 -5.29
C ALA A 204 13.80 -8.32 -4.92
N PHE A 205 13.59 -7.01 -4.75
CA PHE A 205 12.33 -6.43 -4.32
C PHE A 205 11.69 -5.61 -5.45
N GLU A 206 10.38 -5.79 -5.64
CA GLU A 206 9.56 -4.93 -6.50
C GLU A 206 8.31 -4.44 -5.77
N GLY A 207 7.89 -3.21 -6.07
CA GLY A 207 6.74 -2.58 -5.42
C GLY A 207 6.06 -1.51 -6.27
N ARG A 208 4.85 -1.14 -5.83
CA ARG A 208 4.07 -0.01 -6.35
C ARG A 208 3.44 0.76 -5.19
N LEU A 209 3.49 2.08 -5.26
CA LEU A 209 2.78 2.99 -4.36
C LEU A 209 1.40 3.33 -4.90
N GLU A 210 0.40 3.32 -4.02
CA GLU A 210 -0.92 3.90 -4.25
C GLU A 210 -1.32 4.69 -3.00
N GLY A 211 -1.39 6.02 -3.14
CA GLY A 211 -1.49 6.90 -1.98
C GLY A 211 -0.31 6.72 -1.03
N ASN A 212 -0.59 6.35 0.22
CA ASN A 212 0.41 6.01 1.23
C ASN A 212 0.58 4.50 1.47
N THR A 213 0.10 3.65 0.55
CA THR A 213 0.23 2.20 0.65
C THR A 213 1.26 1.70 -0.38
N LEU A 214 2.30 1.03 0.10
CA LEU A 214 3.28 0.34 -0.74
C LEU A 214 2.89 -1.13 -0.86
N TYR A 215 2.46 -1.55 -2.04
CA TYR A 215 2.32 -2.95 -2.41
C TYR A 215 3.67 -3.50 -2.86
N PHE A 216 4.01 -4.72 -2.47
CA PHE A 216 5.31 -5.28 -2.78
C PHE A 216 5.30 -6.78 -3.03
N ALA A 217 6.37 -7.25 -3.65
CA ALA A 217 6.74 -8.64 -3.72
C ALA A 217 8.24 -8.85 -3.83
N ASP A 218 8.71 -9.98 -3.32
CA ASP A 218 10.00 -10.55 -3.69
C ASP A 218 9.91 -11.07 -5.12
N ALA A 219 10.86 -10.69 -5.96
CA ALA A 219 10.93 -11.03 -7.37
C ALA A 219 11.82 -12.25 -7.64
N GLU A 220 12.97 -12.32 -6.96
CA GLU A 220 13.97 -13.38 -7.12
C GLU A 220 14.79 -13.57 -5.85
N LEU A 221 15.17 -14.81 -5.53
CA LEU A 221 16.17 -15.11 -4.49
C LEU A 221 17.55 -14.93 -5.10
N VAL A 222 18.29 -13.92 -4.62
CA VAL A 222 19.59 -13.52 -5.17
C VAL A 222 20.72 -14.32 -4.54
N ASP A 223 20.67 -14.50 -3.22
CA ASP A 223 21.71 -15.19 -2.45
C ASP A 223 21.14 -15.65 -1.11
N ASP A 224 21.67 -16.72 -0.53
CA ASP A 224 21.30 -17.20 0.80
C ASP A 224 22.38 -18.12 1.39
N ASN A 225 22.24 -18.46 2.67
CA ASN A 225 23.08 -19.46 3.33
C ASN A 225 22.29 -20.68 3.81
N LEU A 226 21.11 -20.95 3.23
CA LEU A 226 20.34 -22.13 3.56
C LEU A 226 21.05 -23.38 3.01
N GLY A 227 20.93 -24.48 3.75
CA GLY A 227 21.36 -25.79 3.24
C GLY A 227 20.45 -26.25 2.10
N ILE A 228 20.93 -27.22 1.30
CA ILE A 228 20.26 -27.77 0.09
C ILE A 228 18.83 -28.34 0.27
N PHE A 229 18.28 -28.32 1.47
CA PHE A 229 16.95 -28.87 1.80
C PHE A 229 15.97 -27.81 2.34
N LEU A 230 16.37 -26.54 2.38
CA LEU A 230 15.55 -25.43 2.86
C LEU A 230 15.51 -24.34 1.80
N ASP A 231 14.33 -23.75 1.57
CA ASP A 231 14.14 -22.65 0.64
C ASP A 231 13.49 -21.46 1.35
N TRP A 232 13.90 -20.24 0.98
CA TRP A 232 13.22 -19.03 1.41
C TRP A 232 11.88 -18.87 0.68
N CYS A 233 10.82 -18.60 1.42
CA CYS A 233 9.53 -18.25 0.82
C CYS A 233 9.61 -16.87 0.16
N MET A 234 9.20 -16.79 -1.10
CA MET A 234 8.98 -15.52 -1.82
C MET A 234 7.72 -14.84 -1.29
N LYS A 235 7.84 -13.64 -0.74
CA LYS A 235 6.75 -12.93 -0.05
C LYS A 235 6.13 -11.88 -0.95
N GLY A 236 4.85 -11.60 -0.73
CA GLY A 236 4.13 -10.47 -1.31
C GLY A 236 3.17 -9.88 -0.29
N GLY A 237 3.00 -8.57 -0.31
CA GLY A 237 2.38 -7.85 0.79
C GLY A 237 1.98 -6.43 0.45
N TYR A 238 1.57 -5.72 1.50
CA TYR A 238 1.47 -4.28 1.49
C TYR A 238 1.96 -3.72 2.81
N THR A 239 2.37 -2.45 2.79
CA THR A 239 2.70 -1.68 3.98
C THR A 239 2.05 -0.31 3.89
N VAL A 240 1.59 0.21 5.02
CA VAL A 240 1.09 1.59 5.14
C VAL A 240 2.23 2.46 5.63
N VAL A 241 2.60 3.46 4.84
CA VAL A 241 3.67 4.42 5.15
C VAL A 241 3.12 5.51 6.07
N ASP A 242 3.75 5.69 7.23
CA ASP A 242 3.55 6.82 8.13
C ASP A 242 4.74 7.79 7.99
N PRO A 243 4.65 8.80 7.11
CA PRO A 243 5.77 9.72 6.86
C PRO A 243 6.11 10.59 8.08
N ARG A 244 5.21 10.72 9.06
CA ARG A 244 5.43 11.50 10.29
C ARG A 244 6.43 10.81 11.22
N LYS A 245 6.48 9.48 11.15
CA LYS A 245 7.35 8.64 11.98
C LYS A 245 8.53 8.07 11.21
N GLY A 246 8.53 8.16 9.88
CA GLY A 246 9.48 7.42 9.05
C GLY A 246 9.35 5.92 9.27
N SER A 247 8.12 5.43 9.40
CA SER A 247 7.82 4.02 9.66
C SER A 247 6.84 3.48 8.63
N MET A 248 6.90 2.19 8.35
CA MET A 248 5.86 1.50 7.59
C MET A 248 5.56 0.13 8.20
N GLY A 249 4.33 -0.33 8.04
CA GLY A 249 3.94 -1.65 8.54
C GLY A 249 2.73 -2.19 7.83
N GLY A 250 2.59 -3.51 7.81
CA GLY A 250 1.47 -4.15 7.13
C GLY A 250 1.54 -5.66 7.12
N ALA A 251 0.72 -6.26 6.27
CA ALA A 251 0.59 -7.72 6.16
C ALA A 251 1.32 -8.24 4.92
N TRP A 252 1.79 -9.48 5.03
CA TRP A 252 2.42 -10.21 3.94
C TRP A 252 1.93 -11.65 3.89
N ARG A 253 2.11 -12.29 2.74
CA ARG A 253 1.83 -13.71 2.49
C ARG A 253 2.87 -14.29 1.55
N ALA A 254 2.97 -15.61 1.52
CA ALA A 254 3.78 -16.33 0.55
C ALA A 254 3.08 -17.65 0.21
N PHE A 255 3.36 -18.19 -0.96
CA PHE A 255 2.87 -19.53 -1.31
C PHE A 255 3.53 -20.56 -0.37
N ALA A 256 2.73 -21.49 0.16
CA ALA A 256 3.15 -22.54 1.08
C ALA A 256 3.76 -22.09 2.43
N CYS A 257 3.64 -20.81 2.80
CA CYS A 257 4.12 -20.31 4.09
C CYS A 257 3.00 -19.57 4.83
N ALA A 258 3.03 -19.63 6.16
CA ALA A 258 2.05 -18.94 6.99
C ALA A 258 2.13 -17.42 6.74
N PRO A 259 0.99 -16.71 6.59
CA PRO A 259 1.00 -15.27 6.44
C PRO A 259 1.43 -14.58 7.73
N GLY A 260 1.78 -13.30 7.64
CA GLY A 260 2.28 -12.57 8.79
C GLY A 260 2.24 -11.06 8.65
N THR A 261 3.02 -10.39 9.49
CA THR A 261 3.16 -8.93 9.48
C THR A 261 4.61 -8.49 9.39
N LEU A 262 4.82 -7.24 9.01
CA LEU A 262 6.12 -6.58 9.07
C LEU A 262 5.96 -5.17 9.66
N GLU A 263 7.00 -4.74 10.36
CA GLU A 263 7.13 -3.40 10.96
C GLU A 263 8.55 -2.91 10.66
N LEU A 264 8.66 -1.75 10.03
CA LEU A 264 9.91 -1.18 9.54
C LEU A 264 10.03 0.29 9.94
N GLU A 265 11.25 0.72 10.20
CA GLU A 265 11.65 2.09 10.45
C GLU A 265 12.76 2.49 9.47
N GLN A 266 12.71 3.72 8.97
CA GLN A 266 13.69 4.21 8.01
C GLN A 266 15.02 4.54 8.72
N VAL A 267 16.11 3.91 8.29
CA VAL A 267 17.44 4.15 8.82
C VAL A 267 17.94 5.51 8.38
N GLY A 268 18.45 6.30 9.32
CA GLY A 268 19.02 7.61 9.01
C GLY A 268 17.97 8.68 8.67
N ALA A 269 16.67 8.40 8.86
CA ALA A 269 15.59 9.38 8.75
C ALA A 269 15.56 10.41 9.90
N ALA A 270 16.70 10.60 10.58
CA ALA A 270 16.89 11.65 11.57
C ALA A 270 16.53 13.02 10.96
N ALA A 271 15.29 13.43 11.19
CA ALA A 271 14.77 14.79 11.11
C ALA A 271 14.94 15.54 9.77
N LYS A 272 14.66 14.91 8.62
CA LYS A 272 14.34 15.68 7.39
C LYS A 272 12.87 16.08 7.27
N ALA A 273 12.04 15.84 8.28
CA ALA A 273 10.67 16.34 8.37
C ALA A 273 10.56 17.44 9.42
N ALA A 274 11.06 18.63 9.09
CA ALA A 274 10.34 19.84 9.46
C ALA A 274 10.04 20.54 8.14
N PRO A 275 8.78 20.50 7.63
CA PRO A 275 8.41 21.41 6.56
C PRO A 275 8.76 22.81 7.04
N VAL A 276 9.51 23.56 6.22
CA VAL A 276 9.65 25.00 6.43
C VAL A 276 8.22 25.54 6.35
N VAL A 277 7.61 25.77 7.51
CA VAL A 277 6.34 26.48 7.62
C VAL A 277 6.60 27.82 6.94
N LYS A 278 6.19 27.95 5.67
CA LYS A 278 6.15 29.23 4.99
C LYS A 278 5.13 30.02 5.77
N LYS A 279 5.60 30.84 6.72
CA LYS A 279 4.79 31.83 7.42
C LYS A 279 3.96 32.54 6.34
N PRO A 280 2.62 32.55 6.42
CA PRO A 280 1.83 33.30 5.46
C PRO A 280 2.33 34.74 5.48
N VAL A 281 2.81 35.21 4.33
CA VAL A 281 3.19 36.60 4.16
C VAL A 281 1.88 37.37 4.31
N ALA A 282 1.70 38.04 5.45
CA ALA A 282 0.57 38.92 5.66
C ALA A 282 0.57 39.94 4.51
N GLN A 283 -0.45 39.88 3.66
CA GLN A 283 -0.67 40.91 2.67
C GLN A 283 -0.99 42.20 3.42
N VAL A 284 -0.04 43.13 3.37
CA VAL A 284 -0.26 44.50 3.85
C VAL A 284 -1.26 45.14 2.90
N ALA A 285 -2.47 45.42 3.40
CA ALA A 285 -3.46 46.19 2.66
C ALA A 285 -2.90 47.60 2.38
N GLN A 286 -2.96 48.03 1.12
CA GLN A 286 -2.67 49.40 0.68
C GLN A 286 -3.96 50.20 0.60
#